data_AF-A0AAE3TA34-F1
#
_entry.id   AF-A0AAE3TA34-F1
#
_cell.length_a   1.000
_cell.length_b   1.000
_cell.length_c   1.000
_cell.angle_alpha   90.00
_cell.angle_beta   90.00
_cell.angle_gamma   90.00
#
_symmetry.space_group_name_H-M   'P 1'
#
loop_
_entity.id
_entity.type
_entity.pdbx_description
1 polymer ?
#
loop_
_entity_poly.entity_id
_entity_poly.type
_entity_poly.pdbx_seq_one_letter_code
_entity_poly.pdbx_strand_id
1 'polypeptide(L)' 'MSSAPPENATETASKRHETLAFLFLAFVLFPVLAIVLVGGFGFIVWMQHLMFGPPGV' A
#
# COMPACT_ATOMS: atom_id res chain seq x y z
N MET A 1 9.16 39.99 31.90
CA MET A 1 7.97 39.54 31.15
C MET A 1 8.42 38.45 30.18
N SER A 2 8.08 37.19 30.46
CA SER A 2 8.42 36.03 29.63
C SER A 2 7.31 35.83 28.58
N SER A 3 7.63 35.86 27.29
CA SER A 3 6.72 35.52 26.20
C SER A 3 7.03 34.10 25.72
N ALA A 4 6.21 33.13 26.13
CA ALA A 4 6.30 31.74 25.69
C ALA A 4 5.96 31.63 24.18
N PRO A 5 6.72 30.83 23.39
CA PRO A 5 6.37 30.55 21.99
C PRO A 5 5.05 29.76 21.88
N PRO A 6 4.30 29.90 20.78
CA PRO A 6 3.05 29.16 20.58
C PRO A 6 3.34 27.66 20.38
N GLU A 7 3.19 26.88 21.45
CA GLU A 7 3.33 25.41 21.52
C GLU A 7 2.39 24.65 20.55
N ASN A 8 1.31 25.30 20.09
CA ASN A 8 0.23 24.64 19.35
C ASN A 8 0.53 24.37 17.85
N ALA A 9 1.52 25.05 17.25
CA ALA A 9 1.80 24.92 15.81
C ALA A 9 2.39 23.54 15.44
N THR A 10 3.05 22.87 16.37
CA THR A 10 3.77 21.61 16.11
C THR A 10 2.84 20.39 16.16
N GLU A 11 1.83 20.38 17.02
CA GLU A 11 0.91 19.23 17.16
C GLU A 11 -0.01 19.03 15.95
N THR A 12 -0.42 20.11 15.30
CA THR A 12 -1.33 20.04 14.14
C THR A 12 -0.64 19.46 12.90
N ALA A 13 0.67 19.67 12.77
CA ALA A 13 1.48 19.12 11.68
C ALA A 13 1.63 17.59 11.77
N SER A 14 1.62 17.01 12.99
CA SER A 14 1.76 15.55 13.19
C SER A 14 0.50 14.79 12.76
N LYS A 15 -0.69 15.26 13.16
CA LYS A 15 -1.98 14.59 12.86
C LYS A 15 -2.26 14.49 11.36
N ARG A 16 -1.87 15.51 10.58
CA ARG A 16 -2.01 15.49 9.12
C ARG A 16 -1.07 14.47 8.47
N HIS A 17 0.16 14.33 8.96
CA HIS A 17 1.11 13.35 8.43
C HIS A 17 0.65 11.91 8.67
N GLU A 18 0.12 11.59 9.85
CA GLU A 18 -0.40 10.25 10.14
C GLU A 18 -1.58 9.89 9.23
N THR A 19 -2.52 10.82 9.03
CA THR A 19 -3.68 10.59 8.15
C THR A 19 -3.25 10.39 6.70
N LEU A 20 -2.28 11.18 6.21
CA LEU A 20 -1.74 11.01 4.86
C LEU A 20 -0.97 9.69 4.71
N ALA A 21 -0.21 9.27 5.72
CA ALA A 21 0.47 7.99 5.72
C ALA A 21 -0.54 6.83 5.70
N PHE A 22 -1.62 6.93 6.47
CA PHE A 22 -2.72 5.96 6.45
C PHE A 22 -3.40 5.88 5.08
N LEU A 23 -3.71 7.04 4.48
CA LEU A 23 -4.33 7.11 3.17
C LEU A 23 -3.40 6.53 2.09
N PHE A 24 -2.11 6.85 2.15
CA PHE A 24 -1.10 6.26 1.26
C PHE A 24 -1.03 4.74 1.43
N LEU A 25 -1.00 4.24 2.66
CA LEU A 25 -1.01 2.79 2.92
C LEU A 25 -2.25 2.12 2.34
N ALA A 26 -3.43 2.70 2.59
CA ALA A 26 -4.70 2.15 2.12
C ALA A 26 -4.86 2.19 0.59
N PHE A 27 -4.46 3.29 -0.05
CA PHE A 27 -4.68 3.50 -1.49
C PHE A 27 -3.48 3.16 -2.37
N VAL A 28 -2.31 2.92 -1.81
CA VAL A 28 -1.10 2.53 -2.57
C VAL A 28 -0.65 1.15 -2.16
N LEU A 29 -0.36 0.91 -0.88
CA LEU A 29 0.19 -0.39 -0.46
C LEU A 29 -0.79 -1.54 -0.75
N PHE A 30 -2.05 -1.43 -0.32
CA PHE A 30 -3.04 -2.48 -0.55
C PHE A 30 -3.25 -2.81 -2.05
N PRO A 31 -3.49 -1.83 -2.94
CA PRO A 31 -3.65 -2.16 -4.36
C PRO A 31 -2.38 -2.69 -5.00
N VAL A 32 -1.19 -2.18 -4.65
CA VAL A 32 0.08 -2.75 -5.14
C VAL A 32 0.23 -4.20 -4.67
N LEU A 33 -0.06 -4.47 -3.40
CA LEU A 33 -0.02 -5.82 -2.85
C LEU A 33 -1.02 -6.75 -3.56
N ALA A 34 -2.22 -6.28 -3.86
CA ALA A 34 -3.21 -7.03 -4.63
C ALA A 34 -2.68 -7.37 -6.03
N ILE A 35 -2.06 -6.42 -6.73
CA ILE A 35 -1.47 -6.65 -8.06
C ILE A 35 -0.36 -7.70 -7.99
N VAL A 36 0.54 -7.62 -6.99
CA VAL A 36 1.63 -8.57 -6.82
C VAL A 36 1.09 -9.99 -6.55
N LEU A 37 0.11 -10.11 -5.64
CA LEU A 37 -0.45 -11.41 -5.29
C LEU A 37 -1.28 -12.01 -6.43
N VAL A 38 -2.21 -11.25 -7.01
CA VAL A 38 -3.09 -11.73 -8.07
C VAL A 38 -2.33 -11.93 -9.37
N GLY A 39 -1.49 -10.96 -9.74
CA GLY A 39 -0.65 -11.04 -10.94
C GLY A 39 0.41 -12.14 -10.82
N GLY A 40 1.08 -12.24 -9.68
CA GLY A 40 2.04 -13.32 -9.40
C GLY A 40 1.39 -14.70 -9.40
N PHE A 41 0.25 -14.85 -8.74
CA PHE A 41 -0.48 -16.12 -8.72
C PHE A 41 -1.00 -16.50 -10.11
N GLY A 42 -1.61 -15.57 -10.84
CA GLY A 42 -2.06 -15.78 -12.21
C GLY A 42 -0.91 -16.15 -13.15
N PHE A 43 0.24 -15.51 -12.99
CA PHE A 43 1.46 -15.85 -13.74
C PHE A 43 1.98 -17.26 -13.42
N ILE A 44 1.98 -17.65 -12.14
CA ILE A 44 2.35 -19.02 -11.72
C ILE A 44 1.41 -20.03 -12.36
N VAL A 45 0.10 -19.81 -12.28
CA VAL A 45 -0.91 -20.69 -12.89
C VAL A 45 -0.72 -20.79 -14.41
N TRP A 46 -0.44 -19.67 -15.07
CA TRP A 46 -0.16 -19.63 -16.51
C TRP A 46 1.11 -20.41 -16.86
N MET A 47 2.20 -20.26 -16.10
CA MET A 47 3.41 -21.06 -16.25
C MET A 47 3.15 -22.55 -15.98
N GLN A 48 2.26 -22.87 -15.04
CA GLN A 48 1.82 -24.24 -14.77
C GLN A 48 1.15 -24.85 -16.02
N HIS A 49 0.38 -24.08 -16.79
CA HIS A 49 -0.20 -24.58 -18.05
C HIS A 49 0.88 -24.94 -19.09
N LEU A 50 1.98 -24.17 -19.17
CA LEU A 50 3.07 -24.46 -20.10
C LEU A 50 3.80 -25.76 -19.75
N MET A 51 3.92 -26.09 -18.47
CA MET A 51 4.64 -27.29 -18.02
C MET A 51 3.77 -28.56 -18.05
N PHE A 52 2.49 -28.46 -17.72
CA PHE A 52 1.59 -29.62 -17.62
C PHE A 52 0.73 -29.85 -18.87
N GLY A 53 0.89 -29.03 -19.91
CA GLY A 53 0.09 -29.09 -21.13
C GLY A 53 -1.27 -28.39 -20.96
N PRO A 54 -1.94 -28.03 -22.08
CA PRO A 54 -3.16 -27.23 -22.04
C PRO A 54 -4.25 -27.95 -21.22
N PRO A 55 -4.80 -27.33 -20.17
CA PRO A 55 -5.95 -27.89 -19.48
C PRO A 55 -7.17 -27.75 -20.38
N GLY A 56 -7.73 -28.88 -20.79
CA GLY A 56 -8.94 -28.92 -21.61
C GLY A 56 -8.91 -29.84 -22.83
N VAL A 57 -7.84 -30.63 -23.03
CA VAL A 57 -7.84 -31.80 -23.92
C VAL A 57 -7.82 -33.10 -23.14
#